data_AF-A0AB35IRX5-F1
#
_entry.id   AF-A0AB35IRX5-F1
#
_cell.length_a   1.000
_cell.length_b   1.000
_cell.length_c   1.000
_cell.angle_alpha   90.00
_cell.angle_beta   90.00
_cell.angle_gamma   90.00
#
_symmetry.space_group_name_H-M   'P 1'
#
loop_
_entity.id
_entity.type
_entity.pdbx_description
1 polymer ?
#
loop_
_entity_poly.entity_id
_entity_poly.type
_entity_poly.pdbx_seq_one_letter_code
_entity_poly.pdbx_strand_id
1 'polypeptide(L)'
;MSDSKYQEALDRLCENNYFDEKGNCNCELIVMDRILLQELVDKATPKKPFYEADGYDENGELIYDTWICPNCIHYYEVDYDDYDYCPNCGQPIDRSEKYGE
;
A
#
# COMPACT_ATOMS: atom_id res chain seq x y z
N MET A 1 6.05 -11.34 -2.50
CA MET A 1 5.47 -10.57 -1.38
C MET A 1 6.62 -9.79 -0.78
N SER A 2 6.50 -8.48 -0.60
CA SER A 2 7.54 -7.71 0.10
C SER A 2 7.47 -8.11 1.57
N ASP A 3 8.49 -8.82 2.05
CA ASP A 3 8.58 -9.32 3.43
C ASP A 3 8.77 -8.15 4.41
N SER A 4 7.70 -7.38 4.65
CA SER A 4 7.73 -6.31 5.64
C SER A 4 7.74 -6.95 7.04
N LYS A 5 8.47 -6.34 7.98
CA LYS A 5 8.46 -6.79 9.39
C LYS A 5 7.05 -6.77 10.01
N TYR A 6 6.16 -5.93 9.47
CA TYR A 6 4.75 -5.89 9.88
C TYR A 6 3.99 -7.14 9.41
N GLN A 7 4.24 -7.60 8.18
CA GLN A 7 3.65 -8.83 7.65
C GLN A 7 4.15 -10.04 8.44
N GLU A 8 5.46 -10.11 8.71
CA GLU A 8 6.02 -11.18 9.54
C GLU A 8 5.40 -11.19 10.96
N ALA A 9 5.21 -10.02 11.58
CA ALA A 9 4.54 -9.92 12.87
C ALA A 9 3.07 -10.34 12.81
N LEU A 10 2.35 -9.94 11.75
CA LEU A 10 0.98 -10.33 11.51
C LEU A 10 0.84 -11.85 11.29
N ASP A 11 1.75 -12.45 10.53
CA ASP A 11 1.76 -13.89 10.24
C ASP A 11 1.96 -14.70 11.53
N ARG A 12 2.90 -14.29 12.39
CA ARG A 12 3.08 -14.88 13.72
C ARG A 12 1.80 -14.79 14.56
N LEU A 13 1.08 -13.66 14.52
CA LEU A 13 -0.21 -13.55 15.19
C LEU A 13 -1.27 -14.45 14.56
N CYS A 14 -1.21 -14.72 13.26
CA CYS A 14 -2.15 -15.61 12.58
C CYS A 14 -1.88 -17.10 12.84
N GLU A 15 -0.62 -17.48 13.06
CA GLU A 15 -0.20 -18.85 13.36
C GLU A 15 -0.45 -19.25 14.82
N ASN A 16 -0.54 -18.27 15.72
CA ASN A 16 -0.75 -18.54 17.14
C ASN A 16 -2.22 -18.86 17.42
N ASN A 17 -2.48 -20.11 17.85
CA ASN A 17 -3.79 -20.54 18.35
C ASN A 17 -4.07 -19.88 19.70
N TYR A 18 -4.77 -18.75 19.67
CA TYR A 18 -5.27 -17.96 20.79
C TYR A 18 -6.15 -18.70 21.81
N PHE A 19 -6.36 -19.98 21.61
CA PHE A 19 -7.22 -20.80 22.41
C PHE A 19 -6.33 -21.59 23.36
N ASP A 20 -6.65 -21.50 24.65
CA ASP A 20 -5.96 -22.32 25.62
C ASP A 20 -6.33 -23.80 25.46
N GLU A 21 -5.54 -24.66 26.10
CA GLU A 21 -5.70 -26.11 26.16
C GLU A 21 -7.01 -26.55 26.86
N LYS A 22 -7.73 -25.59 27.44
CA LYS A 22 -9.00 -25.75 28.17
C LYS A 22 -10.20 -25.26 27.35
N GLY A 23 -9.98 -24.74 26.14
CA GLY A 23 -11.00 -24.29 25.22
C GLY A 23 -11.44 -22.82 25.33
N ASN A 24 -10.70 -21.95 26.05
CA ASN A 24 -11.02 -20.53 26.14
C ASN A 24 -10.29 -19.71 25.07
N CYS A 25 -11.03 -18.85 24.37
CA CYS A 25 -10.51 -17.94 23.35
C CYS A 25 -9.91 -16.66 23.96
N ASN A 26 -8.71 -16.28 23.53
CA ASN A 26 -8.03 -15.07 23.97
C ASN A 26 -8.52 -13.80 23.27
N CYS A 27 -9.21 -13.02 24.08
CA CYS A 27 -9.13 -11.58 24.28
C CYS A 27 -9.21 -10.62 23.07
N GLU A 28 -10.12 -9.66 23.23
CA GLU A 28 -10.38 -8.49 22.38
C GLU A 28 -9.10 -7.72 21.98
N LEU A 29 -8.09 -7.69 22.86
CA LEU A 29 -6.79 -7.03 22.64
C LEU A 29 -6.00 -7.61 21.46
N ILE A 30 -6.02 -8.93 21.28
CA ILE A 30 -5.32 -9.59 20.19
C ILE A 30 -5.98 -9.28 18.84
N VAL A 31 -7.31 -9.20 18.83
CA VAL A 31 -8.08 -8.80 17.65
C VAL A 31 -7.73 -7.36 17.27
N MET A 32 -7.60 -6.47 18.24
CA MET A 32 -7.18 -5.08 18.02
C MET A 32 -5.74 -4.99 17.49
N ASP A 33 -4.81 -5.75 18.06
CA ASP A 33 -3.41 -5.79 17.58
C ASP A 33 -3.30 -6.35 16.16
N ARG A 34 -4.13 -7.35 15.82
CA ARG A 34 -4.22 -7.89 14.45
C ARG A 34 -4.73 -6.83 13.48
N ILE A 35 -5.77 -6.09 13.84
CA ILE A 35 -6.32 -4.99 13.02
C ILE A 35 -5.25 -3.92 12.82
N LEU A 36 -4.60 -3.48 13.91
CA LEU A 36 -3.55 -2.46 13.86
C LEU A 36 -2.37 -2.90 12.98
N LEU A 37 -1.92 -4.16 13.11
CA LEU A 37 -0.84 -4.69 12.28
C LEU A 37 -1.24 -4.81 10.82
N GLN A 38 -2.48 -5.19 10.52
CA GLN A 38 -2.99 -5.17 9.15
C GLN A 38 -2.96 -3.76 8.56
N GLU A 39 -3.38 -2.73 9.30
CA GLU A 39 -3.28 -1.35 8.83
C GLU A 39 -1.83 -0.93 8.55
N LEU A 40 -0.87 -1.37 9.36
CA LEU A 40 0.55 -1.09 9.15
C LEU A 40 1.10 -1.83 7.92
N VAL A 41 0.71 -3.09 7.72
CA VAL A 41 0.99 -3.86 6.50
C VAL A 41 0.47 -3.11 5.29
N ASP A 42 -0.79 -2.68 5.32
CA ASP A 42 -1.43 -2.01 4.18
C ASP A 42 -0.78 -0.66 3.87
N LYS A 43 -0.30 0.06 4.90
CA LYS A 43 0.46 1.32 4.74
C LYS A 43 1.88 1.09 4.23
N ALA A 44 2.54 0.01 4.63
CA ALA A 44 3.91 -0.28 4.25
C ALA A 44 4.04 -0.98 2.89
N THR A 45 2.96 -1.60 2.40
CA THR A 45 2.92 -2.29 1.11
C THR A 45 2.89 -1.26 -0.02
N PRO A 46 3.85 -1.28 -0.96
CA PRO A 46 3.80 -0.43 -2.14
C PRO A 46 2.53 -0.65 -2.96
N LYS A 47 1.88 0.43 -3.39
CA LYS A 47 0.66 0.39 -4.20
C LYS A 47 0.86 1.17 -5.47
N LYS A 48 0.33 0.65 -6.58
CA LYS A 48 0.33 1.35 -7.86
C LYS A 48 -0.53 2.62 -7.74
N PRO A 49 -0.05 3.77 -8.23
CA PRO A 49 -0.86 4.97 -8.27
C PRO A 49 -1.93 4.83 -9.36
N PHE A 50 -2.98 5.64 -9.25
CA PHE A 50 -3.88 5.84 -10.38
C PHE A 50 -3.32 6.93 -11.28
N TYR A 51 -3.61 6.88 -12.56
CA TYR A 51 -3.19 7.90 -13.51
C TYR A 51 -4.40 8.51 -14.22
N GLU A 52 -4.36 9.82 -14.39
CA GLU A 52 -5.30 10.58 -15.21
C GLU A 52 -4.55 11.21 -16.38
N ALA A 53 -5.17 11.18 -17.55
CA ALA A 53 -4.66 11.73 -18.79
C ALA A 53 -5.66 12.77 -19.32
N ASP A 54 -5.16 13.92 -19.74
CA ASP A 54 -5.97 15.01 -20.30
C ASP A 54 -5.65 15.30 -21.78
N GLY A 55 -4.69 14.56 -22.36
CA GLY A 55 -4.21 14.74 -23.72
C GLY A 55 -3.78 13.46 -24.44
N TYR A 56 -3.50 13.62 -25.73
CA TYR A 56 -2.94 12.59 -26.61
C TYR A 56 -1.72 13.16 -27.35
N ASP A 57 -0.74 12.31 -27.64
CA ASP A 57 0.42 12.67 -28.44
C ASP A 57 0.12 12.75 -29.96
N GLU A 58 1.14 13.03 -30.77
CA GLU A 58 1.00 13.11 -32.23
C GLU A 58 0.62 11.78 -32.90
N ASN A 59 0.80 10.65 -32.20
CA ASN A 59 0.46 9.30 -32.65
C ASN A 59 -0.93 8.85 -32.14
N GLY A 60 -1.56 9.65 -31.28
CA GLY A 60 -2.84 9.33 -30.64
C GLY A 60 -2.71 8.45 -29.39
N GLU A 61 -1.53 8.38 -28.77
CA GLU A 61 -1.29 7.71 -27.49
C GLU A 61 -1.64 8.63 -26.31
N LEU A 62 -2.20 8.07 -25.24
CA LEU A 62 -2.58 8.83 -24.04
C LEU A 62 -1.35 9.38 -23.33
N ILE A 63 -1.36 10.68 -23.02
CA ILE A 63 -0.35 11.33 -22.20
C ILE A 63 -0.92 11.47 -20.78
N TYR A 64 -0.29 10.80 -19.82
CA TYR A 64 -0.65 10.93 -18.40
C TYR A 64 -0.04 12.20 -17.82
N ASP A 65 -0.89 13.08 -17.29
CA ASP A 65 -0.48 14.36 -16.69
C ASP A 65 -0.40 14.24 -15.17
N THR A 66 -1.33 13.49 -14.58
CA THR A 66 -1.47 13.39 -13.11
C THR A 66 -1.38 11.96 -12.63
N TRP A 67 -0.63 11.74 -11.55
CA TRP A 67 -0.72 10.53 -10.75
C TRP A 67 -1.37 10.81 -9.40
N ILE A 68 -2.18 9.86 -8.95
CA ILE A 68 -3.02 10.00 -7.76
C ILE A 68 -2.57 8.98 -6.74
N CYS A 69 -2.25 9.45 -5.53
CA CYS A 69 -1.91 8.55 -4.44
C CYS A 69 -3.07 7.60 -4.15
N PRO A 70 -2.85 6.28 -4.17
CA PRO A 70 -3.93 5.30 -4.04
C PRO A 70 -4.49 5.20 -2.62
N ASN A 71 -3.85 5.85 -1.64
CA ASN A 71 -4.26 5.83 -0.23
C ASN A 71 -5.00 7.10 0.19
N CYS A 72 -4.48 8.28 -0.13
CA CYS A 72 -5.08 9.56 0.30
C CYS A 72 -5.72 10.36 -0.83
N ILE A 73 -5.67 9.87 -2.08
CA ILE A 73 -6.26 10.51 -3.26
C ILE A 73 -5.72 11.93 -3.49
N HIS A 74 -4.47 12.17 -3.09
CA HIS A 74 -3.79 13.41 -3.41
C HIS A 74 -3.21 13.32 -4.82
N TYR A 75 -3.29 14.41 -5.57
CA TYR A 75 -2.90 14.54 -6.96
C TYR A 75 -1.49 15.11 -7.05
N TYR A 76 -0.72 14.64 -8.02
CA TYR A 76 0.67 15.03 -8.24
C TYR A 76 0.96 14.98 -9.74
N GLU A 77 1.86 15.85 -10.20
CA GLU A 77 2.18 15.93 -11.63
C GLU A 77 3.18 14.84 -12.03
N VAL A 78 2.91 14.10 -13.11
CA VAL A 78 3.75 12.98 -13.56
C VAL A 78 5.17 13.43 -13.92
N ASP A 79 5.30 14.62 -14.51
CA ASP A 79 6.57 15.14 -15.02
C ASP A 79 7.51 15.67 -13.92
N TYR A 80 6.96 16.12 -12.79
CA TYR A 80 7.72 16.83 -11.75
C TYR A 80 7.75 16.10 -10.40
N ASP A 81 6.70 15.31 -10.08
CA ASP A 81 6.52 14.70 -8.76
C ASP A 81 6.86 13.20 -8.76
N ASP A 82 8.13 12.88 -9.02
CA ASP A 82 8.64 11.50 -9.03
C ASP A 82 9.06 11.00 -7.64
N TYR A 83 8.09 10.85 -6.73
CA TYR A 83 8.33 10.38 -5.37
C TYR A 83 8.06 8.88 -5.18
N ASP A 84 9.00 8.15 -4.58
CA ASP A 84 8.80 6.75 -4.17
C ASP A 84 7.76 6.57 -3.06
N TYR A 85 7.44 7.66 -2.34
CA TYR A 85 6.46 7.71 -1.27
C TYR A 85 5.58 8.94 -1.45
N CYS A 86 4.28 8.82 -1.21
CA CYS A 86 3.36 9.94 -1.23
C CYS A 86 3.77 11.00 -0.17
N PRO A 87 4.11 12.24 -0.57
CA PRO A 87 4.48 13.30 0.37
C PRO A 87 3.39 13.62 1.41
N ASN A 88 2.12 13.47 1.02
CA ASN A 88 0.98 13.79 1.89
C ASN A 88 0.70 12.73 2.96
N CYS A 89 0.89 11.43 2.67
CA CYS A 89 0.49 10.37 3.62
C CYS A 89 1.53 9.25 3.85
N GLY A 90 2.68 9.31 3.19
CA GLY A 90 3.77 8.35 3.34
C GLY A 90 3.55 6.99 2.66
N GLN A 91 2.43 6.78 1.95
CA GLN A 91 2.17 5.55 1.20
C GLN A 91 3.31 5.29 0.18
N PRO A 92 4.01 4.16 0.26
CA PRO A 92 4.98 3.77 -0.76
C PRO A 92 4.26 3.52 -2.08
N ILE A 93 4.85 4.01 -3.17
CA ILE A 93 4.27 3.95 -4.52
C ILE A 93 5.04 2.89 -5.32
N ASP A 94 4.30 1.94 -5.89
CA ASP A 94 4.86 0.99 -6.83
C ASP A 94 5.01 1.67 -8.20
N ARG A 95 6.25 2.02 -8.56
CA ARG A 95 6.60 2.63 -9.85
C ARG A 95 7.18 1.62 -10.85
N SER A 96 7.05 0.32 -10.62
CA SER A 96 7.62 -0.72 -11.49
C SER A 96 7.16 -0.63 -12.96
N GLU A 97 5.96 -0.12 -13.22
CA GLU A 97 5.44 0.07 -14.58
C GLU A 97 6.06 1.27 -15.32
N LYS A 98 6.63 2.25 -14.61
CA LYS A 98 7.27 3.44 -15.22
C LYS A 98 8.60 3.09 -15.91
N TYR A 99 9.24 2.00 -15.50
CA TYR A 99 10.59 1.59 -15.94
C TYR A 99 10.61 0.26 -16.70
N GLY A 100 9.50 -0.15 -17.31
CA GLY A 100 9.48 -1.31 -18.20
C GLY A 100 10.26 -1.04 -19.49
N GLU A 101 11.50 -1.56 -19.55
CA GLU A 101 12.20 -1.89 -20.81
C GLU A 101 11.53 -3.07 -21.53
#